data_AF-Q6NTU1-F1
#
_entry.id   AF-Q6NTU1-F1
#
_cell.length_a   1.000
_cell.length_b   1.000
_cell.length_c   1.000
_cell.angle_alpha   90.00
_cell.angle_beta   90.00
_cell.angle_gamma   90.00
#
_symmetry.space_group_name_H-M   'P 1'
#
loop_
_entity.id
_entity.type
_entity.pdbx_description
1 polymer ?
#
loop_
_entity_poly.entity_id
_entity_poly.type
_entity_poly.pdbx_seq_one_letter_code
_entity_poly.pdbx_strand_id
1 'polypeptide(L)'
;MFRFPGRSLLLLRVTRLPCVAPSRGRKSRTDPPAKSKASRIKYPPPVCVEELLNVSRRYREYSAILTAIRAECKEGVLRSQYEEQVGSLAEQRHRLESEEHRTLMIWNDEENRMALRRREERQRLEQEVLQRHEKISTEQNHIEEQQFIREKEREIEVLQEMSQSFITAENLSEKIEAALDNPISYNFCLDKEGRIVREAGARM
;
A
#
# COMPACT_ATOMS: atom_id res chain seq x y z
N MET A 1 -34.12 38.69 -2.45
CA MET A 1 -33.13 37.72 -1.92
C MET A 1 -33.08 37.89 -0.42
N PHE A 2 -33.43 36.87 0.36
CA PHE A 2 -32.88 36.50 1.68
C PHE A 2 -33.73 35.31 2.16
N ARG A 3 -33.20 34.11 1.92
CA ARG A 3 -33.85 32.83 2.20
C ARG A 3 -33.38 32.40 3.59
N PHE A 4 -34.27 32.39 4.58
CA PHE A 4 -33.95 31.86 5.90
C PHE A 4 -33.64 30.35 5.78
N PRO A 5 -32.56 29.83 6.37
CA PRO A 5 -32.30 28.41 6.38
C PRO A 5 -33.34 27.73 7.29
N GLY A 6 -34.04 26.75 6.72
CA GLY A 6 -35.03 25.96 7.44
C GLY A 6 -34.43 25.34 8.70
N ARG A 7 -35.05 25.66 9.84
CA ARG A 7 -34.89 24.88 11.06
C ARG A 7 -35.45 23.48 10.78
N SER A 8 -34.56 22.54 10.46
CA SER A 8 -34.87 21.13 10.56
C SER A 8 -35.20 20.84 12.02
N LEU A 9 -36.48 20.60 12.29
CA LEU A 9 -36.91 19.96 13.53
C LEU A 9 -36.34 18.54 13.50
N LEU A 10 -35.11 18.41 13.99
CA LEU A 10 -34.57 17.12 14.38
C LEU A 10 -35.48 16.62 15.49
N LEU A 11 -36.42 15.75 15.11
CA LEU A 11 -37.09 14.85 16.04
C LEU A 11 -35.96 14.10 16.76
N LEU A 12 -35.61 14.57 17.95
CA LEU A 12 -34.89 13.81 18.95
C LEU A 12 -35.74 12.57 19.19
N ARG A 13 -35.48 11.51 18.40
CA ARG A 13 -35.83 10.16 18.80
C ARG A 13 -35.25 10.05 20.20
N VAL A 14 -36.13 9.98 21.18
CA VAL A 14 -35.79 9.56 22.54
C VAL A 14 -35.23 8.16 22.36
N THR A 15 -33.92 8.08 22.13
CA THR A 15 -33.18 6.84 22.21
C THR A 15 -33.39 6.40 23.65
N ARG A 16 -34.30 5.44 23.83
CA ARG A 16 -34.37 4.71 25.09
C ARG A 16 -32.95 4.21 25.30
N LEU A 17 -32.24 4.77 26.27
CA LEU A 17 -30.94 4.26 26.70
C LEU A 17 -31.10 2.74 26.81
N PRO A 18 -30.22 1.94 26.18
CA PRO A 18 -30.35 0.50 26.22
C PRO A 18 -30.47 0.08 27.69
N CYS A 19 -31.51 -0.68 28.01
CA CYS A 19 -31.69 -1.22 29.35
C CYS A 19 -30.40 -1.95 29.70
N VAL A 20 -29.61 -1.37 30.61
CA VAL A 20 -28.35 -1.97 31.09
C VAL A 20 -28.67 -3.41 31.44
N ALA A 21 -27.98 -4.36 30.79
CA ALA A 21 -28.19 -5.77 31.03
C ALA A 21 -28.12 -6.02 32.55
N PRO A 22 -29.11 -6.68 33.16
CA PRO A 22 -29.11 -6.86 34.60
C PRO A 22 -27.81 -7.55 35.01
N SER A 23 -27.12 -6.98 36.00
CA SER A 23 -25.98 -7.65 36.64
C SER A 23 -26.43 -9.05 37.07
N ARG A 24 -25.71 -10.08 36.63
CA ARG A 24 -26.07 -11.49 36.82
C ARG A 24 -26.56 -11.74 38.25
N GLY A 25 -27.83 -12.13 38.41
CA GLY A 25 -28.45 -12.45 39.70
C GLY A 25 -29.23 -11.33 40.40
N ARG A 26 -29.34 -10.12 39.83
CA ARG A 26 -30.26 -9.06 40.30
C ARG A 26 -31.45 -8.89 39.37
N LYS A 27 -32.60 -8.50 39.92
CA LYS A 27 -33.81 -8.20 39.13
C LYS A 27 -33.60 -6.97 38.25
N SER A 28 -34.09 -7.06 37.02
CA SER A 28 -34.19 -5.95 36.08
C SER A 28 -35.37 -5.03 36.43
N ARG A 29 -35.43 -3.86 35.77
CA ARG A 29 -36.55 -2.91 35.95
C ARG A 29 -37.89 -3.46 35.44
N THR A 30 -37.88 -4.38 34.48
CA THR A 30 -39.09 -4.98 33.88
C THR A 30 -39.56 -6.22 34.66
N ASP A 31 -38.72 -6.77 35.53
CA ASP A 31 -39.05 -7.98 36.27
C ASP A 31 -40.09 -7.69 37.36
N PRO A 32 -41.13 -8.53 37.51
CA PRO A 32 -42.12 -8.32 38.55
C PRO A 32 -41.52 -8.52 39.96
N PRO A 33 -42.06 -7.82 40.97
CA PRO A 33 -41.74 -8.11 42.37
C PRO A 33 -42.15 -9.54 42.73
N ALA A 34 -41.50 -10.12 43.74
CA ALA A 34 -41.89 -11.45 44.22
C ALA A 34 -43.27 -11.36 44.90
N LYS A 35 -44.12 -12.38 44.74
CA LYS A 35 -45.46 -12.41 45.35
C LYS A 35 -45.43 -12.16 46.86
N SER A 36 -44.45 -12.73 47.57
CA SER A 36 -44.24 -12.54 49.01
C SER A 36 -43.77 -11.13 49.42
N LYS A 37 -43.31 -10.30 48.47
CA LYS A 37 -42.89 -8.91 48.69
C LYS A 37 -43.91 -7.90 48.18
N ALA A 38 -44.92 -8.32 47.43
CA ALA A 38 -45.92 -7.44 46.83
C ALA A 38 -46.73 -6.65 47.88
N SER A 39 -47.04 -7.26 49.02
CA SER A 39 -47.78 -6.65 50.14
C SER A 39 -46.89 -6.27 51.33
N ARG A 40 -45.57 -6.49 51.26
CA ARG A 40 -44.67 -6.25 52.40
C ARG A 40 -44.34 -4.76 52.54
N ILE A 41 -44.97 -4.11 53.50
CA ILE A 41 -44.65 -2.73 53.91
C ILE A 41 -43.46 -2.76 54.88
N LYS A 42 -42.50 -1.86 54.71
CA LYS A 42 -41.41 -1.65 55.68
C LYS A 42 -41.83 -0.59 56.69
N TYR A 43 -41.92 -0.98 57.96
CA TYR A 43 -42.15 -0.04 59.05
C TYR A 43 -40.80 0.51 59.55
N PRO A 44 -40.75 1.80 59.92
CA PRO A 44 -39.55 2.35 60.54
C PRO A 44 -39.29 1.67 61.89
N PRO A 45 -38.02 1.45 62.26
CA PRO A 45 -37.70 0.98 63.61
C PRO A 45 -38.08 2.07 64.64
N PRO A 46 -38.34 1.69 65.91
CA PRO A 46 -38.53 2.66 66.98
C PRO A 46 -37.23 3.44 67.19
N VAL A 47 -37.35 4.74 67.50
CA VAL A 47 -36.21 5.65 67.63
C VAL A 47 -36.24 6.33 69.00
N CYS A 48 -35.11 6.34 69.70
CA CYS A 48 -34.92 7.16 70.90
C CYS A 48 -34.60 8.61 70.51
N VAL A 49 -35.34 9.58 71.05
CA VAL A 49 -35.22 10.99 70.68
C VAL A 49 -33.86 11.57 71.06
N GLU A 50 -33.36 11.24 72.25
CA GLU A 50 -32.08 11.74 72.75
C GLU A 50 -30.91 11.28 71.88
N GLU A 51 -30.88 9.98 71.55
CA GLU A 51 -29.85 9.42 70.67
C GLU A 51 -29.92 10.03 69.27
N LEU A 52 -31.13 10.21 68.72
CA LEU A 52 -31.30 10.79 67.39
C LEU A 52 -30.73 12.21 67.31
N LEU A 53 -30.96 13.04 68.34
CA LEU A 53 -30.43 14.40 68.39
C LEU A 53 -28.90 14.40 68.47
N ASN A 54 -28.32 13.56 69.32
CA ASN A 54 -26.87 13.40 69.45
C ASN A 54 -26.22 12.91 68.16
N VAL A 55 -26.79 11.88 67.53
CA VAL A 55 -26.32 11.34 66.26
C VAL A 55 -26.43 12.40 65.16
N SER A 56 -27.57 13.07 65.06
CA SER A 56 -27.78 14.13 64.05
C SER A 56 -26.77 15.26 64.19
N ARG A 57 -26.48 15.69 65.42
CA ARG A 57 -25.47 16.71 65.70
C ARG A 57 -24.07 16.24 65.28
N ARG A 58 -23.65 15.06 65.73
CA ARG A 58 -22.33 14.49 65.39
C ARG A 58 -22.14 14.30 63.89
N TYR A 59 -23.18 13.83 63.20
CA TYR A 59 -23.13 13.66 61.74
C TYR A 59 -22.99 15.00 61.01
N ARG A 60 -23.66 16.06 61.49
CA ARG A 60 -23.49 17.41 60.93
C ARG A 60 -22.07 17.92 61.12
N GLU A 61 -21.54 17.81 62.32
CA GLU A 61 -20.16 18.21 62.65
C GLU A 61 -19.13 17.42 61.82
N TYR A 62 -19.26 16.09 61.78
CA TYR A 62 -18.40 15.22 60.99
C TYR A 62 -18.46 15.54 59.49
N SER A 63 -19.66 15.72 58.95
CA SER A 63 -19.85 16.01 57.53
C SER A 63 -19.28 17.39 57.16
N ALA A 64 -19.38 18.37 58.05
CA ALA A 64 -18.75 19.68 57.88
C ALA A 64 -17.22 19.55 57.80
N ILE A 65 -16.61 18.80 58.73
CA ILE A 65 -15.16 18.54 58.75
C ILE A 65 -14.71 17.84 57.47
N LEU A 66 -15.39 16.76 57.07
CA LEU A 66 -15.03 16.05 55.82
C LEU A 66 -15.21 16.91 54.58
N THR A 67 -16.21 17.78 54.56
CA THR A 67 -16.43 18.70 53.44
C THR A 67 -15.29 19.70 53.33
N ALA A 68 -14.80 20.22 54.46
CA ALA A 68 -13.63 21.09 54.50
C ALA A 68 -12.37 20.36 54.00
N ILE A 69 -12.07 19.17 54.53
CA ILE A 69 -10.92 18.36 54.08
C ILE A 69 -10.99 18.08 52.58
N ARG A 70 -12.19 17.74 52.07
CA ARG A 70 -12.38 17.50 50.63
C ARG A 70 -12.12 18.77 49.80
N ALA A 71 -12.47 19.95 50.31
CA ALA A 71 -12.20 21.20 49.62
C ALA A 71 -10.68 21.45 49.54
N GLU A 72 -9.94 21.25 50.62
CA GLU A 72 -8.47 21.38 50.63
C GLU A 72 -7.80 20.40 49.66
N CYS A 73 -8.21 19.13 49.66
CA CYS A 73 -7.68 18.15 48.71
C CYS A 73 -7.98 18.54 47.25
N LYS A 74 -9.18 19.08 46.98
CA LYS A 74 -9.54 19.55 45.63
C LYS A 74 -8.67 20.73 45.20
N GLU A 75 -8.45 21.69 46.10
CA GLU A 75 -7.54 22.80 45.82
C GLU A 75 -6.13 22.32 45.54
N GLY A 76 -5.62 21.35 46.31
CA GLY A 76 -4.32 20.74 46.07
C GLY A 76 -4.21 20.17 44.65
N VAL A 77 -5.21 19.38 44.23
CA VAL A 77 -5.25 18.81 42.87
C VAL A 77 -5.30 19.89 41.80
N LEU A 78 -6.12 20.93 41.99
CA LEU A 78 -6.24 22.03 41.02
C LEU A 78 -4.95 22.83 40.90
N ARG A 79 -4.25 23.08 42.02
CA ARG A 79 -2.94 23.75 42.02
C ARG A 79 -1.90 22.93 41.27
N SER A 80 -1.82 21.63 41.51
CA SER A 80 -0.91 20.74 40.77
C SER A 80 -1.20 20.74 39.27
N GLN A 81 -2.48 20.65 38.87
CA GLN A 81 -2.86 20.73 37.45
C GLN A 81 -2.49 22.07 36.82
N TYR A 82 -2.67 23.17 37.55
CA TYR A 82 -2.29 24.50 37.09
C TYR A 82 -0.77 24.64 36.93
N GLU A 83 0.02 24.14 37.90
CA GLU A 83 1.48 24.13 37.83
C GLU A 83 2.01 23.26 36.67
N GLU A 84 1.35 22.15 36.36
CA GLU A 84 1.69 21.33 35.20
C GLU A 84 1.41 22.03 33.87
N GLN A 85 0.33 22.82 33.79
CA GLN A 85 -0.10 23.48 32.55
C GLN A 85 0.57 24.84 32.32
N VAL A 86 0.71 25.63 33.38
CA VAL A 86 1.08 27.06 33.34
C VAL A 86 2.23 27.36 34.31
N GLY A 87 2.77 26.37 35.00
CA GLY A 87 3.91 26.59 35.89
C GLY A 87 5.17 27.00 35.13
N SER A 88 5.99 27.83 35.76
CA SER A 88 7.29 28.27 35.23
C SER A 88 8.17 27.10 34.78
N LEU A 89 8.15 25.99 35.52
CA LEU A 89 8.86 24.76 35.17
C LEU A 89 8.31 24.12 33.89
N ALA A 90 6.99 24.12 33.70
CA ALA A 90 6.33 23.57 32.51
C ALA A 90 6.70 24.39 31.26
N GLU A 91 6.69 25.73 31.38
CA GLU A 91 7.15 26.60 30.29
C GLU A 91 8.62 26.36 29.93
N GLN A 92 9.50 26.22 30.93
CA GLN A 92 10.92 25.95 30.71
C GLN A 92 11.11 24.61 29.99
N ARG A 93 10.41 23.55 30.42
CA ARG A 93 10.44 22.25 29.74
C ARG A 93 9.98 22.37 28.29
N HIS A 94 8.87 23.06 28.04
CA HIS A 94 8.37 23.24 26.69
C HIS A 94 9.34 24.01 25.79
N ARG A 95 10.05 25.01 26.33
CA ARG A 95 11.12 25.73 25.61
C ARG A 95 12.27 24.80 25.27
N LEU A 96 12.78 24.02 26.23
CA LEU A 96 13.86 23.05 26.01
C LEU A 96 13.46 22.00 24.96
N GLU A 97 12.27 21.41 25.07
CA GLU A 97 11.74 20.46 24.09
C GLU A 97 11.65 21.07 22.69
N SER A 98 11.23 22.33 22.59
CA SER A 98 11.16 23.06 21.32
C SER A 98 12.54 23.32 20.73
N GLU A 99 13.53 23.63 21.56
CA GLU A 99 14.93 23.83 21.14
C GLU A 99 15.56 22.52 20.68
N GLU A 100 15.39 21.44 21.44
CA GLU A 100 15.82 20.08 21.05
C GLU A 100 15.17 19.64 19.75
N HIS A 101 13.87 19.90 19.57
CA HIS A 101 13.19 19.59 18.32
C HIS A 101 13.82 20.36 17.15
N ARG A 102 14.14 21.65 17.33
CA ARG A 102 14.80 22.45 16.29
C ARG A 102 16.19 21.91 15.94
N THR A 103 17.00 21.52 16.93
CA THR A 103 18.33 20.96 16.66
C THR A 103 18.25 19.63 15.91
N LEU A 104 17.29 18.77 16.26
CA LEU A 104 17.04 17.51 15.56
C LEU A 104 16.55 17.72 14.12
N MET A 105 15.71 18.73 13.88
CA MET A 105 15.29 19.08 12.51
C MET A 105 16.46 19.54 11.65
N ILE A 106 17.33 20.41 12.19
CA ILE A 106 18.54 20.86 11.48
C ILE A 106 19.45 19.67 11.13
N TRP A 107 19.66 18.76 12.09
CA TRP A 107 20.45 17.56 11.87
C TRP A 107 19.83 16.63 10.80
N ASN A 108 18.50 16.49 10.80
CA ASN A 108 17.81 15.71 9.78
C ASN A 108 17.98 16.31 8.39
N ASP A 109 17.87 17.63 8.26
CA ASP A 109 18.10 18.34 7.00
C ASP A 109 19.53 18.17 6.49
N GLU A 110 20.52 18.19 7.38
CA GLU A 110 21.92 17.93 7.03
C GLU A 110 22.12 16.50 6.51
N GLU A 111 21.58 15.48 7.19
CA GLU A 111 21.70 14.10 6.73
C GLU A 111 20.95 13.88 5.40
N ASN A 112 19.78 14.49 5.23
CA ASN A 112 19.04 14.45 3.96
C ASN A 112 19.85 15.06 2.82
N ARG A 113 20.57 16.17 3.06
CA ARG A 113 21.48 16.76 2.07
C ARG A 113 22.63 15.82 1.72
N MET A 114 23.22 15.13 2.70
CA MET A 114 24.27 14.15 2.44
C MET A 114 23.74 12.95 1.64
N ALA A 115 22.55 12.45 1.99
CA ALA A 115 21.90 11.37 1.26
C ALA A 115 21.53 11.75 -0.18
N LEU A 116 21.10 12.99 -0.41
CA LEU A 116 20.83 13.53 -1.74
C LEU A 116 22.09 13.51 -2.61
N ARG A 117 23.22 14.01 -2.09
CA ARG A 117 24.51 13.99 -2.81
C ARG A 117 24.90 12.57 -3.22
N ARG A 118 24.81 11.59 -2.31
CA ARG A 118 25.07 10.17 -2.62
C ARG A 118 24.11 9.61 -3.69
N ARG A 119 22.86 10.08 -3.73
CA ARG A 119 21.89 9.66 -4.76
C ARG A 119 22.24 10.27 -6.11
N GLU A 120 22.60 11.55 -6.16
CA GLU A 120 23.01 12.23 -7.39
C GLU A 120 24.27 11.59 -7.99
N GLU A 121 25.26 11.26 -7.16
CA GLU A 121 26.47 10.54 -7.58
C GLU A 121 26.14 9.17 -8.19
N ARG A 122 25.26 8.38 -7.53
CA ARG A 122 24.81 7.09 -8.07
C ARG A 122 24.09 7.25 -9.40
N GLN A 123 23.16 8.20 -9.49
CA GLN A 123 22.42 8.45 -10.73
C GLN A 123 23.34 8.85 -11.88
N ARG A 124 24.37 9.67 -11.60
CA ARG A 124 25.37 10.03 -12.60
C ARG A 124 26.13 8.80 -13.10
N LEU A 125 26.59 7.94 -12.20
CA LEU A 125 27.29 6.69 -12.58
C LEU A 125 26.39 5.75 -13.38
N GLU A 126 25.13 5.59 -12.97
CA GLU A 126 24.13 4.80 -13.70
C GLU A 126 23.89 5.37 -15.11
N GLN A 127 23.76 6.69 -15.25
CA GLN A 127 23.64 7.34 -16.56
C GLN A 127 24.87 7.13 -17.44
N GLU A 128 26.09 7.24 -16.89
CA GLU A 128 27.32 6.98 -17.63
C GLU A 128 27.41 5.52 -18.11
N VAL A 129 26.97 4.56 -17.29
CA VAL A 129 26.90 3.14 -17.66
C VAL A 129 25.85 2.90 -18.75
N LEU A 130 24.65 3.47 -18.61
CA LEU A 130 23.59 3.37 -19.61
C LEU A 130 24.04 3.94 -20.95
N GLN A 131 24.67 5.13 -20.97
CA GLN A 131 25.19 5.73 -22.20
C GLN A 131 26.27 4.87 -22.86
N ARG A 132 27.13 4.20 -22.09
CA ARG A 132 28.12 3.26 -22.65
C ARG A 132 27.45 2.03 -23.25
N HIS A 133 26.47 1.47 -22.55
CA HIS A 133 25.72 0.32 -23.04
C HIS A 133 24.92 0.64 -24.30
N GLU A 134 24.28 1.81 -24.35
CA GLU A 134 23.57 2.31 -25.54
C GLU A 134 24.52 2.43 -26.73
N LYS A 135 25.70 3.03 -26.56
CA LYS A 135 26.71 3.12 -27.64
C LYS A 135 27.11 1.75 -28.16
N ILE A 136 27.46 0.82 -27.26
CA ILE A 136 27.85 -0.54 -27.65
C ILE A 136 26.69 -1.25 -28.37
N SER A 137 25.47 -1.12 -27.87
CA SER A 137 24.29 -1.71 -28.52
C SER A 137 24.04 -1.10 -29.90
N THR A 138 24.18 0.22 -30.07
CA THR A 138 24.03 0.85 -31.38
C THR A 138 25.11 0.40 -32.37
N GLU A 139 26.35 0.23 -31.90
CA GLU A 139 27.45 -0.28 -32.74
C GLU A 139 27.20 -1.74 -33.15
N GLN A 140 26.75 -2.59 -32.22
CA GLN A 140 26.39 -3.99 -32.50
C GLN A 140 25.24 -4.08 -33.50
N ASN A 141 24.15 -3.35 -33.26
CA ASN A 141 23.00 -3.32 -34.17
C ASN A 141 23.42 -2.86 -35.57
N HIS A 142 24.30 -1.86 -35.67
CA HIS A 142 24.80 -1.40 -36.96
C HIS A 142 25.62 -2.47 -37.70
N ILE A 143 26.44 -3.24 -36.98
CA ILE A 143 27.20 -4.35 -37.56
C ILE A 143 26.25 -5.46 -38.04
N GLU A 144 25.25 -5.83 -37.23
CA GLU A 144 24.25 -6.84 -37.58
C GLU A 144 23.43 -6.41 -38.81
N GLU A 145 22.99 -5.15 -38.86
CA GLU A 145 22.31 -4.57 -40.03
C GLU A 145 23.19 -4.64 -41.28
N GLN A 146 24.47 -4.27 -41.18
CA GLN A 146 25.40 -4.37 -42.32
C GLN A 146 25.61 -5.81 -42.79
N GLN A 147 25.71 -6.77 -41.87
CA GLN A 147 25.83 -8.18 -42.20
C GLN A 147 24.56 -8.68 -42.91
N PHE A 148 23.39 -8.33 -42.38
CA PHE A 148 22.10 -8.66 -42.98
C PHE A 148 21.96 -8.09 -44.40
N ILE A 149 22.32 -6.82 -44.61
CA ILE A 149 22.31 -6.19 -45.94
C ILE A 149 23.20 -6.97 -46.91
N ARG A 150 24.44 -7.30 -46.50
CA ARG A 150 25.37 -8.07 -47.35
C ARG A 150 24.86 -9.47 -47.69
N GLU A 151 24.21 -10.15 -46.74
CA GLU A 151 23.59 -11.46 -46.99
C GLU A 151 22.47 -11.35 -48.02
N LYS A 152 21.62 -10.32 -47.90
CA LYS A 152 20.54 -10.05 -48.86
C LYS A 152 21.06 -9.64 -50.24
N GLU A 153 22.14 -8.88 -50.32
CA GLU A 153 22.80 -8.56 -51.59
C GLU A 153 23.28 -9.83 -52.30
N ARG A 154 23.93 -10.76 -51.60
CA ARG A 154 24.34 -12.05 -52.17
C ARG A 154 23.15 -12.90 -52.62
N GLU A 155 22.06 -12.93 -51.84
CA GLU A 155 20.83 -13.62 -52.24
C GLU A 155 20.29 -13.03 -53.55
N ILE A 156 20.30 -11.71 -53.69
CA ILE A 156 19.86 -11.03 -54.93
C ILE A 156 20.77 -11.38 -56.11
N GLU A 157 22.10 -11.40 -55.92
CA GLU A 157 23.06 -11.78 -56.97
C GLU A 157 22.81 -13.21 -57.47
N VAL A 158 22.65 -14.18 -56.56
CA VAL A 158 22.32 -15.56 -56.93
C VAL A 158 21.00 -15.64 -57.69
N LEU A 159 19.97 -14.89 -57.25
CA LEU A 159 18.70 -14.84 -57.96
C LEU A 159 18.82 -14.21 -59.35
N GLN A 160 19.67 -13.19 -59.52
CA GLN A 160 19.96 -12.59 -60.83
C GLN A 160 20.63 -13.60 -61.77
N GLU A 161 21.63 -14.34 -61.31
CA GLU A 161 22.27 -15.41 -62.08
C GLU A 161 21.27 -16.50 -62.47
N MET A 162 20.45 -16.96 -61.51
CA MET A 162 19.41 -17.96 -61.76
C MET A 162 18.35 -17.44 -62.75
N SER A 163 18.03 -16.14 -62.70
CA SER A 163 17.01 -15.55 -63.57
C SER A 163 17.36 -15.61 -65.06
N GLN A 164 18.66 -15.59 -65.40
CA GLN A 164 19.14 -15.75 -66.77
C GLN A 164 18.81 -17.14 -67.33
N SER A 165 18.65 -18.14 -66.46
CA SER A 165 18.30 -19.51 -66.84
C SER A 165 16.79 -19.75 -66.93
N PHE A 166 15.94 -18.75 -66.66
CA PHE A 166 14.49 -18.89 -66.74
C PHE A 166 13.99 -19.01 -68.18
N ILE A 167 12.86 -19.73 -68.35
CA ILE A 167 12.23 -19.95 -69.64
C ILE A 167 11.40 -18.71 -69.99
N THR A 168 11.80 -18.01 -71.04
CA THR A 168 11.05 -16.90 -71.64
C THR A 168 10.25 -17.38 -72.84
N ALA A 169 9.30 -16.56 -73.34
CA ALA A 169 8.50 -16.90 -74.51
C ALA A 169 9.35 -17.17 -75.77
N GLU A 170 10.52 -16.53 -75.86
CA GLU A 170 11.47 -16.64 -76.96
C GLU A 170 12.27 -17.95 -76.90
N ASN A 171 12.75 -18.35 -75.71
CA ASN A 171 13.57 -19.55 -75.49
C ASN A 171 12.75 -20.83 -75.27
N LEU A 172 11.43 -20.78 -75.45
CA LEU A 172 10.52 -21.86 -75.05
C LEU A 172 10.71 -23.13 -75.88
N SER A 173 10.72 -23.02 -77.22
CA SER A 173 10.81 -24.17 -78.12
C SER A 173 12.14 -24.92 -77.95
N GLU A 174 13.25 -24.19 -77.85
CA GLU A 174 14.60 -24.76 -77.68
C GLU A 174 14.73 -25.54 -76.36
N LYS A 175 14.13 -25.03 -75.28
CA LYS A 175 14.15 -25.71 -73.97
C LYS A 175 13.25 -26.96 -73.94
N ILE A 176 12.15 -26.99 -74.69
CA ILE A 176 11.29 -28.17 -74.82
C ILE A 176 12.05 -29.31 -75.50
N GLU A 177 12.75 -29.03 -76.60
CA GLU A 177 13.57 -30.03 -77.29
C GLU A 177 14.70 -30.54 -76.40
N ALA A 178 15.46 -29.63 -75.76
CA ALA A 178 16.55 -30.01 -74.87
C ALA A 178 16.11 -30.88 -73.66
N ALA A 179 14.89 -30.66 -73.15
CA ALA A 179 14.32 -31.44 -72.06
C ALA A 179 13.83 -32.82 -72.51
N LEU A 180 13.36 -32.96 -73.76
CA LEU A 180 13.00 -34.26 -74.34
C LEU A 180 14.24 -35.10 -74.63
N ASP A 181 15.34 -34.47 -75.06
CA ASP A 181 16.60 -35.14 -75.37
C ASP A 181 17.38 -35.58 -74.12
N ASN A 182 17.22 -34.88 -73.00
CA ASN A 182 17.95 -35.15 -71.75
C ASN A 182 17.01 -35.40 -70.55
N PRO A 183 16.51 -36.64 -70.37
CA PRO A 183 15.72 -36.99 -69.20
C PRO A 183 16.58 -37.04 -67.92
N ILE A 184 16.26 -36.19 -66.93
CA ILE A 184 16.95 -36.13 -65.63
C ILE A 184 16.22 -37.00 -64.60
N SER A 185 16.96 -37.91 -63.94
CA SER A 185 16.43 -38.76 -62.86
C SER A 185 16.86 -38.23 -61.48
N TYR A 186 15.88 -37.92 -60.63
CA TYR A 186 16.11 -37.52 -59.24
C TYR A 186 16.10 -38.70 -58.25
N ASN A 187 15.99 -39.95 -58.73
CA ASN A 187 15.95 -41.13 -57.88
C ASN A 187 17.33 -41.40 -57.26
N PHE A 188 17.40 -41.43 -55.93
CA PHE A 188 18.59 -41.85 -55.19
C PHE A 188 18.18 -42.65 -53.95
N CYS A 189 19.05 -43.58 -53.54
CA CYS A 189 18.88 -44.37 -52.34
C CYS A 189 19.80 -43.86 -51.22
N LEU A 190 19.39 -44.07 -49.96
CA LEU A 190 20.19 -43.76 -48.79
C LEU A 190 20.55 -45.04 -48.05
N ASP A 191 21.84 -45.23 -47.80
CA ASP A 191 22.31 -46.34 -46.97
C ASP A 191 22.01 -46.08 -45.49
N LYS A 192 22.13 -47.12 -44.65
CA LYS A 192 21.97 -47.00 -43.18
C LYS A 192 23.00 -46.04 -42.55
N GLU A 193 24.10 -45.77 -43.25
CA GLU A 193 25.14 -44.80 -42.86
C GLU A 193 24.87 -43.38 -43.39
N GLY A 194 23.76 -43.15 -44.09
CA GLY A 194 23.39 -41.85 -44.67
C GLY A 194 24.13 -41.50 -45.97
N ARG A 195 24.80 -42.46 -46.60
CA ARG A 195 25.46 -42.25 -47.90
C ARG A 195 24.45 -42.28 -49.03
N ILE A 196 24.59 -41.37 -49.99
CA ILE A 196 23.72 -41.27 -51.17
C ILE A 196 24.26 -42.19 -52.26
N VAL A 197 23.48 -43.19 -52.67
CA VAL A 197 23.78 -44.10 -53.77
C VAL A 197 22.84 -43.79 -54.94
N ARG A 198 23.40 -43.52 -56.12
CA ARG A 198 22.66 -43.19 -57.34
C ARG A 198 22.84 -44.29 -58.39
N GLU A 199 21.90 -44.41 -59.30
CA GLU A 199 21.96 -45.37 -60.40
C GLU A 199 23.15 -45.06 -61.33
N ALA A 200 23.92 -46.09 -61.70
CA ALA A 200 25.11 -45.97 -62.52
C ALA A 200 24.73 -45.63 -63.97
N GLY A 201 24.68 -44.34 -64.29
CA GLY A 201 24.35 -43.84 -65.63
C GLY A 201 23.49 -42.57 -65.64
N ALA A 202 22.92 -42.16 -64.50
CA ALA A 202 22.16 -40.92 -64.42
C ALA A 202 23.10 -39.70 -64.45
N ARG A 203 22.96 -38.85 -65.49
CA ARG A 203 23.58 -37.52 -65.53
C ARG A 203 22.61 -36.49 -64.94
N MET A 204 23.19 -35.46 -64.30
CA MET A 204 22.45 -34.27 -63.86
C MET A 204 21.98 -33.45 -65.05
#